data_AF-A0A7J9F6I5-F1
#
_entry.id   AF-A0A7J9F6I5-F1
#
_cell.length_a   1.000
_cell.length_b   1.000
_cell.length_c   1.000
_cell.angle_alpha   90.00
_cell.angle_beta   90.00
_cell.angle_gamma   90.00
#
_symmetry.space_group_name_H-M   'P 1'
#
loop_
_entity.id
_entity.type
_entity.pdbx_description
1 polymer ?
#
loop_
_entity_poly.entity_id
_entity_poly.type
_entity_poly.pdbx_seq_one_letter_code
_entity_poly.pdbx_strand_id
1 'polypeptide(L)'
;MNSSLSLKISPNGGSGSRFLVFSICLVANLTHCRCIRNVGCICDYQLTVADGGYEKFESTTSFLDASESEKCTGDHVLVLSSIKMVKRDKNYEEASFEFYIRNWDYKEEAEAEKFFKKWTKRSFRHDGEEGDGCPKRLK
;
A
#
# COMPACT_ATOMS: atom_id res chain seq x y z
N MET A 1 -14.64 -1.83 -7.53
CA MET A 1 -14.01 -2.49 -8.70
C MET A 1 -12.93 -3.39 -8.15
N ASN A 2 -12.92 -4.66 -8.54
CA ASN A 2 -11.96 -5.64 -8.06
C ASN A 2 -11.13 -6.12 -9.24
N SER A 3 -9.83 -6.18 -9.07
CA SER A 3 -8.92 -6.70 -10.10
C SER A 3 -7.81 -7.46 -9.40
N SER A 4 -7.27 -8.45 -10.08
CA SER A 4 -6.13 -9.22 -9.56
C SER A 4 -5.04 -9.32 -10.60
N LEU A 5 -3.82 -9.51 -10.13
CA LEU A 5 -2.64 -9.67 -10.96
C LEU A 5 -1.73 -10.70 -10.30
N SER A 6 -1.29 -11.70 -11.05
CA SER A 6 -0.21 -12.59 -10.65
C SER A 6 0.98 -12.39 -11.57
N LEU A 7 2.18 -12.38 -11.00
CA LEU A 7 3.43 -12.21 -11.72
C LEU A 7 4.53 -13.11 -11.17
N LYS A 8 5.36 -13.61 -12.07
CA LYS A 8 6.56 -14.37 -11.72
C LYS A 8 7.70 -13.40 -11.42
N ILE A 9 8.46 -13.71 -10.39
CA ILE A 9 9.65 -12.96 -9.97
C ILE A 9 10.87 -13.74 -10.46
N SER A 10 11.75 -13.05 -11.20
CA SER A 10 13.01 -13.66 -11.61
C SER A 10 13.88 -13.98 -10.38
N PRO A 11 14.58 -15.12 -10.38
CA PRO A 11 15.47 -15.50 -9.28
C PRO A 11 16.49 -14.41 -8.97
N ASN A 12 16.85 -14.26 -7.70
CA ASN A 12 17.95 -13.39 -7.31
C ASN A 12 19.27 -14.03 -7.75
N GLY A 13 19.75 -13.65 -8.94
CA GLY A 13 20.96 -14.23 -9.55
C GLY A 13 22.29 -13.75 -8.94
N GLY A 14 22.27 -12.84 -7.97
CA GLY A 14 23.46 -12.28 -7.34
C GLY A 14 23.65 -12.73 -5.89
N SER A 15 24.89 -12.61 -5.38
CA SER A 15 25.22 -12.86 -3.97
C SER A 15 24.72 -11.77 -3.00
N GLY A 16 24.09 -10.71 -3.52
CA GLY A 16 23.65 -9.55 -2.76
C GLY A 16 22.20 -9.64 -2.27
N SER A 17 21.87 -8.80 -1.29
CA SER A 17 20.48 -8.58 -0.89
C SER A 17 19.74 -7.80 -1.98
N ARG A 18 18.54 -8.27 -2.32
CA ARG A 18 17.62 -7.61 -3.24
C ARG A 18 16.42 -7.09 -2.47
N PHE A 19 15.86 -5.97 -2.93
CA PHE A 19 14.55 -5.50 -2.52
C PHE A 19 13.59 -5.57 -3.70
N LEU A 20 12.38 -6.04 -3.45
CA LEU A 20 11.25 -5.97 -4.36
C LEU A 20 10.48 -4.69 -4.07
N VAL A 21 10.21 -3.93 -5.12
CA VAL A 21 9.43 -2.70 -5.06
C VAL A 21 8.27 -2.84 -6.02
N PHE A 22 7.05 -2.74 -5.51
CA PHE A 22 5.85 -2.84 -6.34
C PHE A 22 5.18 -1.47 -6.47
N SER A 23 4.90 -1.09 -7.71
CA SER A 23 4.01 0.01 -8.04
C SER A 23 3.03 -0.46 -9.10
N ILE A 24 1.76 -0.10 -8.95
CA ILE A 24 0.67 -0.69 -9.71
C ILE A 24 -0.11 0.42 -10.40
N CYS A 25 -0.19 0.31 -11.72
CA CYS A 25 -0.98 1.22 -12.55
C CYS A 25 -2.38 0.64 -12.71
N LEU A 26 -3.39 1.35 -12.22
CA LEU A 26 -4.80 1.01 -12.39
C LEU A 26 -5.47 2.03 -13.29
N VAL A 27 -6.32 1.56 -14.20
CA VAL A 27 -7.26 2.40 -14.93
C VAL A 27 -8.63 2.22 -14.32
N ALA A 28 -9.23 3.30 -13.85
CA ALA A 28 -10.53 3.25 -13.17
C ALA A 28 -11.44 4.35 -13.66
N ASN A 29 -12.69 4.00 -13.93
CA ASN A 29 -13.73 4.97 -14.22
C ASN A 29 -14.20 5.61 -12.91
N LEU A 30 -13.86 6.88 -12.71
CA LEU A 30 -14.20 7.62 -11.50
C LEU A 30 -15.41 8.54 -11.68
N THR A 31 -16.17 8.41 -12.78
CA THR A 31 -17.35 9.25 -13.09
C THR A 31 -18.37 9.31 -11.94
N HIS A 32 -18.52 8.21 -11.20
CA HIS A 32 -19.44 8.13 -10.06
C HIS A 32 -18.79 8.56 -8.72
N CYS A 33 -17.51 8.91 -8.71
CA CYS A 33 -16.81 9.41 -7.54
C CYS A 33 -17.00 10.93 -7.45
N ARG A 34 -17.57 11.40 -6.34
CA ARG A 34 -17.82 12.83 -6.13
C ARG A 34 -16.54 13.64 -5.96
N CYS A 35 -15.50 13.01 -5.42
CA CYS A 35 -14.18 13.62 -5.20
C CYS A 35 -13.13 12.51 -5.11
N ILE A 36 -11.96 12.72 -5.72
CA ILE A 36 -10.83 11.78 -5.63
C ILE A 36 -10.33 11.60 -4.20
N ARG A 37 -10.50 12.63 -3.35
CA ARG A 37 -10.14 12.57 -1.92
C ARG A 37 -10.86 11.44 -1.17
N ASN A 38 -12.01 11.04 -1.67
CA ASN A 38 -12.83 10.00 -1.06
C ASN A 38 -12.53 8.61 -1.65
N VAL A 39 -11.59 8.51 -2.60
CA VAL A 39 -11.19 7.25 -3.19
C VAL A 39 -10.04 6.66 -2.36
N GLY A 40 -10.32 5.53 -1.72
CA GLY A 40 -9.31 4.66 -1.12
C GLY A 40 -8.95 3.54 -2.09
N CYS A 41 -7.66 3.29 -2.25
CA CYS A 41 -7.14 2.14 -2.97
C CYS A 41 -6.53 1.16 -1.96
N ILE A 42 -7.06 -0.06 -1.95
CA ILE A 42 -6.56 -1.16 -1.11
C ILE A 42 -5.91 -2.18 -2.06
N CYS A 43 -4.76 -2.67 -1.66
CA CYS A 43 -3.99 -3.70 -2.33
C CYS A 43 -3.62 -4.76 -1.31
N ASP A 44 -4.30 -5.89 -1.39
CA ASP A 44 -3.86 -7.10 -0.70
C ASP A 44 -2.92 -7.85 -1.62
N TYR A 45 -1.83 -8.37 -1.09
CA TYR A 45 -0.88 -9.10 -1.90
C TYR A 45 -0.18 -10.19 -1.13
N GLN A 46 0.19 -11.22 -1.88
CA GLN A 46 0.88 -12.39 -1.37
C GLN A 46 2.20 -12.57 -2.12
N LEU A 47 3.26 -12.87 -1.39
CA LEU A 47 4.54 -13.28 -1.95
C LEU A 47 4.79 -14.74 -1.59
N THR A 48 5.09 -15.57 -2.58
CA THR A 48 5.27 -17.02 -2.44
C THR A 48 6.72 -17.40 -2.74
N VAL A 49 7.29 -18.31 -1.95
CA VAL A 49 8.61 -18.92 -2.17
C VAL A 49 8.48 -20.34 -2.74
N ALA A 50 9.56 -20.88 -3.29
CA ALA A 50 9.60 -22.15 -4.02
C ALA A 50 9.07 -23.37 -3.24
N ASP A 51 9.23 -23.36 -1.92
CA ASP A 51 8.82 -24.46 -1.03
C ASP A 51 7.32 -24.43 -0.68
N GLY A 52 6.56 -23.53 -1.31
CA GLY A 52 5.13 -23.33 -1.06
C GLY A 52 4.84 -22.42 0.14
N GLY A 53 5.86 -21.93 0.85
CA GLY A 53 5.71 -20.89 1.86
C GLY A 53 5.21 -19.58 1.24
N TYR A 54 4.40 -18.84 1.99
CA TYR A 54 3.90 -17.54 1.54
C TYR A 54 3.73 -16.53 2.68
N GLU A 55 3.79 -15.25 2.34
CA GLU A 55 3.49 -14.13 3.23
C GLU A 55 2.40 -13.26 2.62
N LYS A 56 1.45 -12.82 3.45
CA LYS A 56 0.35 -11.93 3.05
C LYS A 56 0.57 -10.54 3.62
N PHE A 57 0.22 -9.55 2.83
CA PHE A 57 0.40 -8.15 3.14
C PHE A 57 -0.82 -7.34 2.66
N GLU A 58 -1.04 -6.20 3.30
CA GLU A 58 -2.06 -5.23 2.94
C GLU A 58 -1.38 -3.86 2.79
N SER A 59 -1.71 -3.16 1.70
CA SER A 59 -1.34 -1.77 1.48
C SER A 59 -2.59 -0.96 1.14
N THR A 60 -2.87 0.04 1.95
CA THR A 60 -3.93 1.01 1.69
C THR A 60 -3.31 2.37 1.37
N THR A 61 -3.75 2.98 0.28
CA THR A 61 -3.36 4.31 -0.17
C THR A 61 -4.63 5.16 -0.34
N SER A 62 -4.55 6.43 0.06
CA SER A 62 -5.64 7.40 -0.11
C SER A 62 -5.09 8.68 -0.72
N PHE A 63 -5.89 9.37 -1.53
CA PHE A 63 -5.47 10.58 -2.24
C PHE A 63 -5.79 11.80 -1.36
N LEU A 64 -4.86 12.18 -0.49
CA LEU A 64 -5.11 13.26 0.48
C LEU A 64 -5.03 14.68 -0.12
N ASP A 65 -4.45 14.85 -1.31
CA ASP A 65 -3.91 16.16 -1.73
C ASP A 65 -4.40 16.68 -3.10
N ALA A 66 -5.59 16.31 -3.54
CA ALA A 66 -6.18 17.01 -4.67
C ALA A 66 -6.76 18.34 -4.18
N SER A 67 -6.14 19.46 -4.59
CA SER A 67 -6.70 20.80 -4.51
C SER A 67 -8.15 20.83 -5.03
N GLU A 68 -8.95 21.78 -4.50
CA GLU A 68 -10.38 22.01 -4.79
C GLU A 68 -11.08 20.97 -5.67
N SER A 69 -11.62 19.91 -5.05
CA SER A 69 -12.69 19.04 -5.55
C SER A 69 -12.79 18.93 -7.08
N GLU A 70 -11.70 18.60 -7.77
CA GLU A 70 -11.81 18.34 -9.20
C GLU A 70 -12.68 17.09 -9.32
N LYS A 71 -13.83 17.28 -9.96
CA LYS A 71 -14.72 16.17 -10.29
C LYS A 71 -13.94 15.28 -11.24
N CYS A 72 -13.48 14.14 -10.74
CA CYS A 72 -12.94 13.09 -11.58
C CYS A 72 -14.08 12.58 -12.47
N THR A 73 -13.99 12.86 -13.77
CA THR A 73 -14.97 12.41 -14.74
C THR A 73 -14.27 11.54 -15.76
N GLY A 74 -14.90 10.41 -16.11
CA GLY A 74 -14.32 9.45 -17.02
C GLY A 74 -13.26 8.55 -16.37
N ASP A 75 -12.34 8.09 -17.21
CA ASP A 75 -11.31 7.13 -16.84
C ASP A 75 -10.04 7.85 -16.37
N HIS A 76 -9.52 7.41 -15.23
CA HIS A 76 -8.30 7.93 -14.63
C HIS A 76 -7.25 6.83 -14.52
N VAL A 77 -5.99 7.19 -14.76
CA VAL A 77 -4.83 6.33 -14.48
C VAL A 77 -4.31 6.66 -13.09
N LEU A 78 -4.35 5.68 -12.19
CA LEU A 78 -3.84 5.77 -10.84
C LEU A 78 -2.53 4.97 -10.75
N VAL A 79 -1.45 5.62 -10.30
CA VAL A 79 -0.18 4.94 -10.01
C VAL A 79 -0.07 4.75 -8.51
N LEU A 80 -0.31 3.53 -8.05
CA LEU A 80 -0.28 3.17 -6.64
C LEU A 80 1.14 2.80 -6.23
N SER A 81 1.62 3.46 -5.19
CA SER A 81 2.94 3.29 -4.61
C SER A 81 2.83 3.49 -3.09
N SER A 82 3.53 2.64 -2.32
CA SER A 82 3.55 2.71 -0.86
C SER A 82 4.83 2.08 -0.34
N ILE A 83 5.39 2.64 0.73
CA ILE A 83 6.56 2.03 1.42
C ILE A 83 6.25 0.62 1.93
N LYS A 84 4.97 0.32 2.21
CA LYS A 84 4.53 -1.01 2.61
C LYS A 84 4.69 -2.05 1.51
N MET A 85 4.85 -1.61 0.25
CA MET A 85 5.06 -2.43 -0.94
C MET A 85 6.54 -2.55 -1.32
N VAL A 86 7.44 -2.16 -0.42
CA VAL A 86 8.87 -2.43 -0.50
C VAL A 86 9.20 -3.60 0.43
N LYS A 87 9.70 -4.70 -0.12
CA LYS A 87 10.02 -5.93 0.63
C LYS A 87 11.44 -6.37 0.37
N ARG A 88 12.15 -6.80 1.41
CA ARG A 88 13.40 -7.54 1.22
C ARG A 88 13.06 -8.85 0.52
N ASP A 89 13.76 -9.15 -0.56
CA ASP A 89 13.59 -10.40 -1.30
C ASP A 89 14.11 -11.57 -0.47
N LYS A 90 13.24 -12.56 -0.20
CA LYS A 90 13.57 -13.81 0.48
C LYS A 90 13.66 -14.97 -0.51
N ASN A 91 13.93 -14.68 -1.78
CA ASN A 91 13.83 -15.58 -2.92
C ASN A 91 12.37 -15.92 -3.25
N TYR A 92 11.53 -14.90 -3.30
CA TYR A 92 10.14 -15.08 -3.75
C TYR A 92 10.13 -15.40 -5.25
N GLU A 93 9.25 -16.31 -5.66
CA GLU A 93 9.10 -16.76 -7.04
C GLU A 93 7.83 -16.22 -7.69
N GLU A 94 6.80 -15.94 -6.89
CA GLU A 94 5.52 -15.41 -7.36
C GLU A 94 5.04 -14.29 -6.44
N ALA A 95 4.40 -13.29 -7.05
CA ALA A 95 3.60 -12.31 -6.34
C ALA A 95 2.19 -12.29 -6.93
N SER A 96 1.19 -12.32 -6.07
CA SER A 96 -0.21 -12.12 -6.45
C SER A 96 -0.77 -10.91 -5.72
N PHE A 97 -1.62 -10.17 -6.40
CA PHE A 97 -2.20 -8.93 -5.90
C PHE A 97 -3.70 -8.95 -6.15
N GLU A 98 -4.45 -8.42 -5.21
CA GLU A 98 -5.86 -8.12 -5.32
C GLU A 98 -6.09 -6.66 -4.96
N PHE A 99 -6.80 -5.96 -5.84
CA PHE A 99 -6.99 -4.52 -5.76
C PHE A 99 -8.45 -4.19 -5.56
N TYR A 100 -8.70 -3.24 -4.67
CA TYR A 100 -10.03 -2.73 -4.39
C TYR A 100 -10.00 -1.21 -4.42
N ILE A 101 -10.88 -0.63 -5.24
CA ILE A 101 -11.16 0.81 -5.20
C ILE A 101 -12.45 1.01 -4.42
N ARG A 102 -12.35 1.75 -3.32
CA ARG A 102 -13.48 2.09 -2.43
C ARG A 102 -13.72 3.59 -2.49
N ASN A 103 -14.95 3.99 -2.84
CA ASN A 103 -15.41 5.37 -2.74
C ASN A 103 -16.11 5.57 -1.39
N TRP A 104 -15.71 6.57 -0.62
CA TRP A 104 -16.33 6.92 0.67
C TRP A 104 -17.39 8.00 0.45
N ASP A 105 -18.66 7.64 0.58
CA ASP A 105 -19.76 8.59 0.44
C ASP A 105 -19.90 9.47 1.70
N TYR A 106 -20.26 10.75 1.50
CA TYR A 106 -20.32 11.79 2.54
C TYR A 106 -21.24 11.49 3.74
N LYS A 107 -22.13 10.49 3.67
CA LYS A 107 -22.90 10.07 4.84
C LYS A 107 -22.03 9.39 5.92
N GLU A 108 -20.79 9.04 5.59
CA GLU A 108 -19.80 8.43 6.49
C GLU A 108 -18.60 9.36 6.79
N GLU A 109 -18.69 10.67 6.57
CA GLU A 109 -17.53 11.60 6.70
C GLU A 109 -16.93 11.61 8.12
N ALA A 110 -17.76 11.51 9.17
CA ALA A 110 -17.29 11.42 10.55
C ALA A 110 -16.57 10.08 10.86
N GLU A 111 -16.97 8.99 10.19
CA GLU A 111 -16.35 7.66 10.32
C GLU A 111 -15.05 7.60 9.50
N ALA A 112 -15.07 8.15 8.29
CA ALA A 112 -13.92 8.33 7.42
C ALA A 112 -12.83 9.16 8.10
N GLU A 113 -13.16 10.33 8.67
CA GLU A 113 -12.20 11.15 9.41
C GLU A 113 -11.63 10.43 10.64
N LYS A 114 -12.46 9.69 11.39
CA LYS A 114 -12.00 8.90 12.54
C LYS A 114 -11.07 7.77 12.10
N PHE A 115 -11.41 7.06 11.02
CA PHE A 115 -10.57 6.03 10.45
C PHE A 115 -9.25 6.62 9.96
N PHE A 116 -9.29 7.74 9.24
CA PHE A 116 -8.11 8.47 8.79
C PHE A 116 -7.23 8.91 9.96
N LYS A 117 -7.76 9.61 10.97
CA LYS A 117 -7.01 10.03 12.18
C LYS A 117 -6.40 8.84 12.93
N LYS A 118 -7.15 7.74 13.04
CA LYS A 118 -6.66 6.49 13.67
C LYS A 118 -5.56 5.83 12.83
N TRP A 119 -5.58 6.00 11.51
CA TRP A 119 -4.62 5.41 10.59
C TRP A 119 -3.33 6.22 10.48
N THR A 120 -3.39 7.55 10.31
CA THR A 120 -2.19 8.40 10.34
C THR A 120 -1.44 8.22 11.66
N LYS A 121 -2.17 8.15 12.78
CA LYS A 121 -1.56 7.87 14.10
C LYS A 121 -0.90 6.49 14.18
N ARG A 122 -1.34 5.50 13.40
CA ARG A 122 -0.72 4.17 13.31
C ARG A 122 0.47 4.15 12.35
N SER A 123 0.44 4.87 11.23
CA SER A 123 1.56 4.96 10.29
C SER A 123 2.75 5.76 10.83
N PHE A 124 2.51 6.70 11.76
CA PHE A 124 3.58 7.44 12.45
C PHE A 124 4.08 6.76 13.74
N ARG A 125 3.43 5.68 14.19
CA ARG A 125 3.99 4.82 15.24
C ARG A 125 4.99 3.88 14.56
N HIS A 126 6.20 4.38 14.43
CA HIS A 126 7.37 3.57 14.22
C HIS A 126 7.47 2.63 15.45
N ASP A 127 7.27 1.33 15.26
CA ASP A 127 7.54 0.30 16.28
C ASP A 127 9.06 0.10 16.43
N GLY A 128 9.79 1.20 16.58
CA GLY A 128 11.13 1.15 17.13
C GLY A 128 10.99 0.94 18.62
N GLU A 129 11.34 -0.26 19.10
CA GLU A 129 11.83 -0.37 20.46
C GLU A 129 12.98 0.65 20.61
N GLU A 130 12.70 1.79 21.24
CA GLU A 130 13.73 2.57 21.91
C GLU A 130 14.23 1.71 23.07
N GLY A 131 15.20 0.85 22.75
CA GLY A 131 16.07 0.28 23.75
C GLY A 131 16.73 1.45 24.50
N ASP A 132 16.42 1.55 25.77
CA ASP A 132 17.24 2.20 26.79
C ASP A 132 18.70 1.78 26.60
N GLY A 133 19.44 2.60 25.87
CA GLY A 133 20.87 2.54 25.70
C GLY A 133 21.51 3.71 26.41
N CYS A 134 21.36 3.78 27.73
CA CYS A 134 22.11 4.71 28.58
C CYS A 134 23.62 4.66 28.22
N PRO A 135 24.25 5.76 27.75
CA PRO A 135 25.67 5.75 27.43
C PRO A 135 26.50 5.68 28.71
N LYS A 136 27.10 4.51 28.97
CA LYS A 136 28.13 4.38 30.02
C LYS A 136 29.37 5.14 29.58
N ARG A 137 29.70 6.21 30.32
CA ARG A 137 31.01 6.89 30.26
C ARG A 137 32.11 5.85 30.52
N LEU A 138 33.01 5.65 29.56
CA LEU A 138 34.28 4.99 29.83
C LEU A 138 35.13 5.89 30.74
N LYS A 139 35.83 5.25 31.69
CA LYS A 139 36.82 5.87 32.58
C LYS A 139 38.01 6.38 31.78
#